data_AF-W7Q4L5-F1
#
_entry.id   AF-W7Q4L5-F1
#
_cell.length_a   1.000
_cell.length_b   1.000
_cell.length_c   1.000
_cell.angle_alpha   90.00
_cell.angle_beta   90.00
_cell.angle_gamma   90.00
#
_symmetry.space_group_name_H-M   'P 1'
#
loop_
_entity.id
_entity.type
_entity.pdbx_description
1 polymer ?
#
loop_
_entity_poly.entity_id
_entity_poly.type
_entity_poly.pdbx_seq_one_letter_code
_entity_poly.pdbx_strand_id
1 'polypeptide(L)'
;MTSRQLSKHATRIGFWVLVALVVVIAVFPFYYAVKTSFTPSSELFHVELWPSRLDFTNYVQIFTQKSFLQAIFNSIVVATSVVFIALLLGITASY
;
A
#
# COMPACT_ATOMS: atom_id res chain seq x y z
N MET A 1 22.42 -31.54 -21.83
CA MET A 1 21.20 -30.75 -21.54
C MET A 1 20.94 -29.85 -22.73
N THR A 2 19.82 -30.04 -23.42
CA THR A 2 19.49 -29.40 -24.71
C THR A 2 19.36 -27.88 -24.55
N SER A 3 20.00 -27.10 -25.43
CA SER A 3 20.05 -25.63 -25.43
C SER A 3 18.69 -24.93 -25.31
N ARG A 4 17.60 -25.58 -25.75
CA ARG A 4 16.20 -25.13 -25.60
C ARG A 4 15.67 -25.14 -24.15
N GLN A 5 16.24 -25.94 -23.25
CA GLN A 5 15.85 -25.98 -21.84
C GLN A 5 16.52 -24.84 -21.05
N LEU A 6 17.78 -24.53 -21.37
CA LEU A 6 18.54 -23.43 -20.76
C LEU A 6 17.92 -22.06 -21.06
N SER A 7 17.44 -21.83 -22.29
CA SER A 7 16.76 -20.58 -22.64
C SER A 7 15.43 -20.40 -21.89
N LYS A 8 14.66 -21.47 -21.68
CA LYS A 8 13.41 -21.43 -20.92
C LYS A 8 13.63 -21.08 -19.45
N HIS A 9 14.66 -21.65 -18.82
CA HIS A 9 15.00 -21.30 -17.44
C HIS A 9 15.52 -19.86 -17.32
N ALA A 10 16.35 -19.41 -18.27
CA ALA A 10 16.83 -18.03 -18.31
C ALA A 10 15.69 -17.02 -18.47
N THR A 11 14.73 -17.27 -19.37
CA THR A 11 13.54 -16.40 -19.54
C THR A 11 12.68 -16.40 -18.28
N ARG A 12 12.49 -17.56 -17.63
CA ARG A 12 11.69 -17.65 -16.39
C ARG A 12 12.36 -16.91 -15.24
N ILE A 13 13.68 -17.05 -15.07
CA ILE A 13 14.45 -16.30 -14.06
C ILE A 13 14.36 -14.80 -14.35
N GLY A 14 14.61 -14.38 -15.59
CA GLY A 14 14.51 -12.98 -16.00
C GLY A 14 13.13 -12.38 -15.73
N PHE A 15 12.06 -13.14 -16.03
CA PHE A 15 10.68 -12.73 -15.72
C PHE A 15 10.47 -12.53 -14.22
N TRP A 16 10.88 -13.47 -13.38
CA TRP A 16 10.72 -13.33 -11.92
C TRP A 16 11.58 -12.22 -11.32
N VAL A 17 12.79 -11.98 -11.85
CA VAL A 17 13.62 -10.84 -11.46
C VAL A 17 12.91 -9.53 -11.81
N LEU A 18 12.31 -9.43 -12.99
CA LEU A 18 11.54 -8.25 -13.39
C LEU A 18 10.31 -8.06 -12.49
N VAL A 19 9.57 -9.13 -12.19
CA VAL A 19 8.43 -9.08 -11.25
C VAL A 19 8.90 -8.60 -9.87
N ALA A 20 9.99 -9.15 -9.34
CA ALA A 20 10.54 -8.75 -8.06
C ALA A 20 10.94 -7.26 -8.05
N LEU A 21 11.58 -6.78 -9.12
CA LEU A 21 11.94 -5.37 -9.26
C LEU A 21 10.70 -4.47 -9.25
N VAL A 22 9.67 -4.81 -10.02
CA VAL A 22 8.40 -4.08 -10.06
C VAL A 22 7.74 -4.05 -8.69
N VAL A 23 7.72 -5.19 -7.99
CA VAL A 23 7.16 -5.27 -6.62
C VAL A 23 7.94 -4.39 -5.66
N VAL A 24 9.27 -4.43 -5.68
CA VAL A 24 10.10 -3.60 -4.79
C VAL A 24 9.83 -2.12 -5.03
N ILE A 25 9.79 -1.68 -6.29
CA ILE A 25 9.50 -0.29 -6.66
C ILE A 25 8.08 0.11 -6.23
N ALA A 26 7.10 -0.77 -6.44
CA ALA A 26 5.70 -0.51 -6.07
C ALA A 26 5.48 -0.48 -4.55
N VAL A 27 6.20 -1.31 -3.78
CA VAL A 27 6.07 -1.40 -2.32
C VAL A 27 6.87 -0.30 -1.60
N PHE A 28 7.95 0.19 -2.20
CA PHE A 28 8.80 1.24 -1.62
C PHE A 28 8.03 2.46 -1.07
N PRO A 29 7.07 3.10 -1.79
CA PRO A 29 6.31 4.21 -1.24
C PRO A 29 5.48 3.84 0.00
N PHE A 30 4.97 2.61 0.07
CA PHE A 30 4.24 2.13 1.25
C PHE A 30 5.17 1.90 2.44
N TYR A 31 6.35 1.32 2.20
CA TYR A 31 7.39 1.20 3.21
C TYR A 31 7.77 2.57 3.78
N TYR A 32 7.98 3.56 2.91
CA TYR A 32 8.30 4.92 3.34
C TYR A 32 7.15 5.52 4.17
N ALA A 33 5.90 5.39 3.72
CA ALA A 33 4.73 5.88 4.46
C ALA A 33 4.64 5.26 5.87
N VAL A 34 4.79 3.95 5.99
CA VAL A 34 4.78 3.23 7.28
C VAL A 34 5.96 3.64 8.15
N LYS A 35 7.17 3.75 7.59
CA LYS A 35 8.33 4.23 8.35
C LYS A 35 8.08 5.63 8.92
N THR A 36 7.59 6.54 8.08
CA THR A 36 7.32 7.93 8.49
C THR A 36 6.19 8.05 9.51
N SER A 37 5.18 7.17 9.49
CA SER A 37 4.09 7.22 10.48
C SER A 37 4.58 6.89 11.89
N PHE A 38 5.65 6.10 12.02
CA PHE A 38 6.33 5.81 13.29
C PHE A 38 7.52 6.71 13.61
N THR A 39 7.88 7.64 12.72
CA THR A 39 9.02 8.54 12.91
C THR A 39 8.56 9.86 13.56
N PRO A 40 9.22 10.32 14.64
CA PRO A 40 8.93 11.60 15.26
C PRO A 40 9.13 12.77 14.29
N SER A 41 8.33 13.83 14.40
CA SER A 41 8.41 14.98 13.49
C SER A 41 9.78 15.67 13.47
N SER A 42 10.52 15.63 14.57
CA SER A 42 11.89 16.16 14.69
C SER A 42 12.92 15.41 13.84
N GLU A 43 12.64 14.16 13.49
CA GLU A 43 13.55 13.24 12.79
C GLU A 43 13.14 12.98 11.34
N LEU A 44 12.00 13.55 10.89
CA LEU A 44 11.54 13.41 9.51
C LEU A 44 12.51 13.97 8.46
N PHE A 45 13.39 14.91 8.86
CA PHE A 45 14.39 15.51 7.98
C PHE A 45 15.71 14.73 7.92
N HIS A 46 15.87 13.67 8.73
CA HIS A 46 17.06 12.82 8.71
C HIS A 46 16.81 11.59 7.82
N VAL A 47 17.74 11.35 6.88
CA VAL A 47 17.65 10.21 5.95
C VAL A 47 18.19 8.96 6.64
N GLU A 48 17.30 8.30 7.39
CA GLU A 48 17.56 6.98 7.97
C GLU A 48 16.74 5.91 7.25
N LEU A 49 17.32 4.72 7.06
CA LEU A 49 16.60 3.58 6.50
C LEU A 49 15.57 3.04 7.51
N TRP A 50 15.87 3.06 8.80
CA TRP A 50 14.96 2.58 9.84
C TRP A 50 14.74 3.68 10.87
N PRO A 51 13.56 3.76 11.50
CA PRO A 51 13.32 4.74 12.54
C PRO A 51 14.23 4.44 13.74
N SER A 52 14.98 5.45 14.21
CA SER A 52 15.84 5.35 15.40
C SER A 52 15.07 4.98 16.67
N ARG A 53 13.81 5.43 16.78
CA ARG A 53 12.85 5.01 17.80
C ARG A 53 11.46 4.83 17.21
N LEU A 54 10.70 3.88 17.74
CA LEU A 54 9.29 3.73 17.41
C LEU A 54 8.46 4.77 18.19
N ASP A 55 7.82 5.69 17.48
CA ASP A 55 6.97 6.73 18.05
C ASP A 55 5.51 6.54 17.61
N PHE A 56 4.62 6.41 18.59
CA PHE A 56 3.18 6.24 18.37
C PHE A 56 2.40 7.55 18.57
N THR A 57 3.05 8.65 18.91
CA THR A 57 2.41 9.95 19.15
C THR A 57 1.66 10.44 17.91
N ASN A 58 2.18 10.22 16.71
CA ASN A 58 1.48 10.55 15.45
C ASN A 58 0.10 9.88 15.35
N TYR A 59 0.00 8.61 15.77
CA TYR A 59 -1.26 7.87 15.78
C TYR A 59 -2.22 8.41 16.84
N VAL A 60 -1.75 8.65 18.06
CA VAL A 60 -2.59 9.22 19.12
C VAL A 60 -3.12 10.61 18.71
N GLN A 61 -2.27 11.45 18.12
CA GLN A 61 -2.64 12.77 17.64
C GLN A 61 -3.69 12.72 16.52
N ILE A 62 -3.59 11.77 15.58
CA ILE A 62 -4.56 11.71 14.48
C ILE A 62 -5.91 11.14 14.92
N PHE A 63 -5.91 10.16 15.83
CA PHE A 63 -7.15 9.57 16.36
C PHE A 63 -7.87 10.49 17.36
N THR A 64 -7.18 11.45 17.97
CA THR A 64 -7.83 12.49 18.80
C THR A 64 -8.45 13.62 17.96
N GLN A 65 -8.12 13.71 16.66
CA GLN A 65 -8.73 14.68 15.76
C GLN A 65 -10.10 14.19 15.27
N LYS A 66 -11.16 14.88 15.73
CA LYS A 66 -12.54 14.60 15.32
C LYS A 66 -12.74 14.66 13.80
N SER A 67 -12.09 15.60 13.12
CA SER A 67 -12.17 15.76 11.66
C SER A 67 -11.64 14.53 10.91
N PHE A 68 -10.55 13.93 11.40
CA PHE A 68 -9.99 12.71 10.82
C PHE A 68 -10.95 11.52 10.96
N LEU A 69 -11.51 11.32 12.17
CA LEU A 69 -12.50 10.27 12.39
C LEU A 69 -13.75 10.44 11.53
N GLN A 70 -14.23 11.67 11.38
CA GLN A 70 -15.34 11.99 10.47
C GLN A 70 -14.99 11.70 9.02
N ALA A 71 -13.78 12.04 8.57
CA ALA A 71 -13.34 11.76 7.21
C ALA A 71 -13.32 10.24 6.94
N ILE A 72 -12.75 9.43 7.84
CA ILE A 72 -12.74 7.98 7.73
C ILE A 72 -14.16 7.41 7.69
N PHE A 73 -15.04 7.87 8.58
CA PHE A 73 -16.42 7.42 8.61
C PHE A 73 -17.17 7.76 7.31
N ASN A 74 -17.04 9.00 6.83
CA ASN A 74 -17.64 9.44 5.58
C ASN A 74 -17.14 8.60 4.40
N SER A 75 -15.84 8.31 4.33
CA SER A 75 -15.27 7.46 3.27
C SER A 75 -15.81 6.03 3.31
N ILE A 76 -15.97 5.44 4.51
CA ILE A 76 -16.55 4.09 4.66
C ILE A 76 -18.00 4.08 4.17
N VAL A 77 -18.81 5.05 4.59
CA VAL A 77 -20.20 5.16 4.17
C VAL A 77 -20.29 5.30 2.66
N VAL A 78 -19.55 6.26 2.08
CA VAL A 78 -19.56 6.51 0.63
C VAL A 78 -19.10 5.29 -0.14
N ALA A 79 -17.96 4.70 0.20
CA ALA A 79 -17.42 3.53 -0.51
C ALA A 79 -18.40 2.35 -0.46
N THR A 80 -18.98 2.07 0.71
CA THR A 80 -19.93 0.95 0.87
C THR A 80 -21.21 1.20 0.09
N SER A 81 -21.77 2.41 0.15
CA SER A 81 -22.97 2.78 -0.61
C SER A 81 -22.73 2.68 -2.11
N VAL A 82 -21.59 3.16 -2.61
CA VAL A 82 -21.24 3.08 -4.03
C VAL A 82 -21.12 1.63 -4.48
N VAL A 83 -20.40 0.79 -3.74
CA VAL A 83 -20.25 -0.64 -4.07
C VAL A 83 -21.62 -1.34 -4.05
N PHE A 84 -22.43 -1.10 -3.02
CA PHE A 84 -23.75 -1.71 -2.89
C PHE A 84 -24.67 -1.35 -4.05
N ILE A 85 -24.77 -0.05 -4.40
CA ILE A 85 -25.60 0.42 -5.50
C ILE A 85 -25.07 -0.12 -6.84
N ALA A 86 -23.74 -0.09 -7.05
CA ALA A 86 -23.13 -0.60 -8.28
C ALA A 86 -23.40 -2.09 -8.48
N LEU A 87 -23.33 -2.89 -7.41
CA LEU A 87 -23.67 -4.31 -7.45
C LEU A 87 -25.16 -4.52 -7.71
N LEU A 88 -26.04 -3.78 -7.03
CA LEU A 88 -27.49 -3.88 -7.23
C LEU A 88 -27.85 -3.62 -8.70
N LEU A 89 -27.37 -2.52 -9.25
CA LEU A 89 -27.60 -2.15 -10.65
C LEU A 89 -26.95 -3.14 -11.62
N GLY A 90 -25.68 -3.50 -11.37
CA GLY A 90 -24.92 -4.42 -12.22
C GLY A 90 -25.54 -5.81 -12.32
N ILE A 91 -26.05 -6.33 -11.20
CA ILE A 91 -26.78 -7.61 -11.19
C ILE A 91 -28.09 -7.47 -11.97
N THR A 92 -28.88 -6.43 -11.73
CA THR A 92 -30.16 -6.24 -12.44
C THR A 92 -30.00 -5.96 -13.93
N ALA A 93 -28.89 -5.38 -14.36
CA ALA A 93 -28.60 -5.11 -15.77
C ALA A 93 -27.98 -6.30 -16.51
N SER A 94 -27.46 -7.29 -15.77
CA SER A 94 -26.81 -8.48 -16.32
C SER A 94 -27.81 -9.59 -16.68
N TYR A 95 -29.05 -9.52 -16.20
CA TYR A 95 -30.13 -10.48 -16.45
C TYR A 95 -31.27 -9.79 -17.19
#